data_AF-A0A7V0UGL0-F1
#
_entry.id   AF-A0A7V0UGL0-F1
#
_cell.length_a   1.000
_cell.length_b   1.000
_cell.length_c   1.000
_cell.angle_alpha   90.00
_cell.angle_beta   90.00
_cell.angle_gamma   90.00
#
_symmetry.space_group_name_H-M   'P 1'
#
loop_
_entity.id
_entity.type
_entity.pdbx_description
1 polymer ?
#
loop_
_entity_poly.entity_id
_entity_poly.type
_entity_poly.pdbx_seq_one_letter_code
_entity_poly.pdbx_strand_id
1 'polypeptide(L)'
;MSDASLQSMNDAASSERVSAGDPAATPPDVSIHQLVIFEKPAVEFDPARLSASNLHKKGKLREWCESLAGTIIFVLLFTTFVAQATQVPTESMKPTILVGDHFFLDKIAFPGNFPAAVRPYLPRRSIRRGDIIAFKSPVDAKIPFVKRVIGEPGDTVELREKTLYVNGEPIDEPYKIHVDSGIYRTDSWTPHELSVRDNYGPVVVPPDSFFVMGDNRDNSQDSRYWGFVHRDAIIGKPLFVYWSYEADPYIPTEQTFKEWVEGYLSIAIHFFDRTRWFRIGTMVE
;
A
#
# COMPACT_ATOMS: atom_id res chain seq x y z
N MET A 1 44.98 59.53 -23.22
CA MET A 1 43.80 59.18 -24.05
C MET A 1 42.81 58.54 -23.11
N SER A 2 41.61 59.03 -22.82
CA SER A 2 40.79 60.18 -23.22
C SER A 2 39.48 59.83 -22.50
N ASP A 3 39.21 60.40 -21.35
CA ASP A 3 38.43 61.64 -21.20
C ASP A 3 36.97 61.50 -21.67
N ALA A 4 36.09 62.01 -20.81
CA ALA A 4 34.71 62.42 -21.06
C ALA A 4 33.73 61.38 -21.63
N SER A 5 32.86 60.86 -20.76
CA SER A 5 31.49 61.38 -20.67
C SER A 5 30.62 60.39 -19.92
N LEU A 6 30.11 60.82 -18.76
CA LEU A 6 28.74 60.61 -18.29
C LEU A 6 28.65 61.25 -16.90
N GLN A 7 28.79 62.57 -16.91
CA GLN A 7 28.48 63.46 -15.80
C GLN A 7 27.17 64.17 -16.13
N SER A 8 26.07 63.45 -15.96
CA SER A 8 24.73 63.90 -15.60
C SER A 8 23.96 62.59 -15.41
N MET A 9 23.43 62.24 -14.25
CA MET A 9 22.54 63.02 -13.42
C MET A 9 22.80 62.60 -11.96
N ASN A 10 23.59 63.43 -11.26
CA ASN A 10 23.23 63.75 -9.89
C ASN A 10 21.88 64.47 -9.99
N ASP A 11 20.85 63.92 -9.35
CA ASP A 11 19.99 64.74 -8.50
C ASP A 11 19.12 63.84 -7.61
N ALA A 12 19.27 64.08 -6.31
CA ALA A 12 18.23 64.04 -5.29
C ALA A 12 17.54 62.71 -5.01
N ALA A 13 18.05 62.01 -3.98
CA ALA A 13 17.28 61.62 -2.78
C ALA A 13 18.24 60.83 -1.87
N SER A 14 19.24 61.47 -1.27
CA SER A 14 19.10 62.20 0.01
C SER A 14 18.39 61.37 1.07
N SER A 15 19.23 60.75 1.91
CA SER A 15 19.06 60.40 3.32
C SER A 15 17.65 60.18 3.87
N GLU A 16 17.45 59.04 4.52
CA GLU A 16 17.04 59.08 5.92
C GLU A 16 17.48 57.81 6.67
N ARG A 17 18.35 58.03 7.65
CA ARG A 17 18.75 57.05 8.66
C ARG A 17 17.56 56.79 9.56
N VAL A 18 17.26 55.52 9.81
CA VAL A 18 16.33 55.09 10.87
C VAL A 18 16.96 55.47 12.23
N SER A 19 16.47 56.56 12.81
CA SER A 19 16.72 56.92 14.21
C SER A 19 15.79 56.10 15.10
N ALA A 20 16.35 55.55 16.18
CA ALA A 20 15.60 54.85 17.22
C ALA A 20 14.45 55.74 17.76
N GLY A 21 13.23 55.19 17.78
CA GLY A 21 12.03 55.90 18.22
C GLY A 21 11.96 56.07 19.73
N ASP A 22 11.47 57.24 20.15
CA ASP A 22 11.03 57.55 21.51
C ASP A 22 9.92 56.60 21.97
N PRO A 23 9.93 56.10 23.23
CA PRO A 23 8.90 55.21 23.75
C PRO A 23 7.59 55.91 24.13
N ALA A 24 7.31 57.11 23.59
CA ALA A 24 6.18 57.95 23.99
C ALA A 24 5.39 58.58 22.82
N ALA A 25 5.38 57.96 21.65
CA ALA A 25 4.51 58.39 20.54
C ALA A 25 3.19 57.60 20.54
N THR A 26 2.10 58.25 20.94
CA THR A 26 0.72 57.77 20.75
C THR A 26 0.43 57.58 19.25
N PRO A 27 -0.23 56.49 18.83
CA PRO A 27 -0.60 56.32 17.43
C PRO A 27 -1.59 57.42 16.98
N PRO A 28 -1.54 57.85 15.71
CA PRO A 28 -2.43 58.90 15.21
C PRO A 28 -3.89 58.46 15.32
N ASP A 29 -4.72 59.37 15.82
CA ASP A 29 -6.18 59.21 15.94
C ASP A 29 -6.82 59.25 14.55
N VAL A 30 -7.02 58.06 13.96
CA VAL A 30 -7.73 57.93 12.69
C VAL A 30 -9.23 57.95 12.98
N SER A 31 -9.86 59.11 12.83
CA SER A 31 -11.30 59.26 12.94
C SER A 31 -12.03 58.41 11.89
N ILE A 32 -12.88 57.50 12.38
CA ILE A 32 -13.71 56.51 11.65
C ILE A 32 -14.67 57.10 10.60
N HIS A 33 -14.72 58.43 10.45
CA HIS A 33 -15.61 59.15 9.55
C HIS A 33 -15.10 59.26 8.10
N GLN A 34 -13.87 58.79 7.79
CA GLN A 34 -13.38 58.61 6.42
C GLN A 34 -13.60 57.19 5.89
N LEU A 35 -14.70 56.53 6.28
CA LEU A 35 -15.11 55.28 5.64
C LEU A 35 -15.45 55.57 4.18
N VAL A 36 -14.79 54.89 3.24
CA VAL A 36 -15.23 54.81 1.85
C VAL A 36 -16.61 54.15 1.85
N ILE A 37 -17.66 54.95 1.65
CA ILE A 37 -19.01 54.43 1.50
C ILE A 37 -19.09 53.80 0.11
N PHE A 38 -19.00 52.48 0.06
CA PHE A 38 -19.37 51.73 -1.13
C PHE A 38 -20.89 51.81 -1.28
N GLU A 39 -21.38 52.69 -2.16
CA GLU A 39 -22.77 52.60 -2.61
C GLU A 39 -22.97 51.23 -3.24
N LYS A 40 -23.80 50.39 -2.60
CA LYS A 40 -24.19 49.09 -3.13
C LYS A 40 -24.85 49.34 -4.48
N PRO A 41 -24.30 48.85 -5.61
CA PRO A 41 -24.95 49.03 -6.90
C PRO A 41 -26.37 48.46 -6.78
N ALA A 42 -27.37 49.21 -7.24
CA ALA A 42 -28.74 48.74 -7.32
C ALA A 42 -28.77 47.60 -8.35
N VAL A 43 -28.48 46.38 -7.88
CA VAL A 43 -28.70 45.16 -8.65
C VAL A 43 -30.21 45.00 -8.70
N GLU A 44 -30.80 45.48 -9.79
CA GLU A 44 -32.20 45.24 -10.10
C GLU A 44 -32.40 43.73 -10.20
N PHE A 45 -33.10 43.15 -9.23
CA PHE A 45 -33.47 41.75 -9.25
C PHE A 45 -34.48 41.57 -10.37
N ASP A 46 -34.02 41.08 -11.52
CA ASP A 46 -34.89 40.60 -12.58
C ASP A 46 -35.35 39.16 -12.25
N PRO A 47 -36.58 38.96 -11.74
CA PRO A 47 -37.08 37.63 -11.44
C PRO A 47 -37.24 36.77 -12.70
N ALA A 48 -37.33 37.37 -13.89
CA ALA A 48 -37.43 36.64 -15.15
C ALA A 48 -36.09 35.99 -15.55
N ARG A 49 -34.95 36.63 -15.22
CA ARG A 49 -33.62 36.04 -15.40
C ARG A 49 -33.36 34.81 -14.53
N LEU A 50 -33.89 34.79 -13.30
CA LEU A 50 -33.80 33.62 -12.41
C LEU A 50 -34.77 32.50 -12.83
N SER A 51 -35.92 32.85 -13.40
CA SER A 51 -36.88 31.87 -13.93
C SER A 51 -36.39 31.17 -15.21
N ALA A 52 -35.41 31.74 -15.92
CA ALA A 52 -34.91 31.20 -17.19
C ALA A 52 -33.83 30.11 -17.02
N SER A 53 -33.29 29.91 -15.80
CA SER A 53 -32.49 28.72 -15.55
C SER A 53 -33.45 27.54 -15.41
N ASN A 54 -33.74 26.89 -16.55
CA ASN A 54 -34.28 25.54 -16.59
C ASN A 54 -33.25 24.58 -15.95
N LEU A 55 -33.13 24.63 -14.62
CA LEU A 55 -32.64 23.52 -13.84
C LEU A 55 -33.66 22.41 -14.04
N HIS A 56 -33.46 21.62 -15.10
CA HIS A 56 -34.18 20.38 -15.31
C HIS A 56 -34.11 19.61 -13.99
N LYS A 57 -35.19 19.63 -13.20
CA LYS A 57 -35.34 18.80 -12.02
C LYS A 57 -35.22 17.37 -12.53
N LYS A 58 -34.05 16.77 -12.30
CA LYS A 58 -33.84 15.36 -12.63
C LYS A 58 -34.91 14.60 -11.86
N GLY A 59 -35.59 13.66 -12.51
CA GLY A 59 -36.56 12.83 -11.79
C GLY A 59 -35.86 12.12 -10.64
N LYS A 60 -36.51 12.00 -9.47
CA LYS A 60 -35.91 11.36 -8.29
C LYS A 60 -35.26 10.01 -8.64
N LEU A 61 -35.93 9.20 -9.48
CA LEU A 61 -35.38 7.93 -9.98
C LEU A 61 -34.03 8.08 -10.69
N ARG A 62 -33.87 9.11 -11.52
CA ARG A 62 -32.64 9.40 -12.25
C ARG A 62 -31.50 9.79 -11.31
N GLU A 63 -31.76 10.56 -10.26
CA GLU A 63 -30.74 10.92 -9.27
C GLU A 63 -30.23 9.68 -8.51
N TRP A 64 -31.14 8.77 -8.15
CA TRP A 64 -30.80 7.48 -7.55
C TRP A 64 -29.97 6.61 -8.51
N CYS A 65 -30.38 6.49 -9.78
CA CYS A 65 -29.64 5.73 -10.78
C CYS A 65 -28.26 6.34 -11.07
N GLU A 66 -28.14 7.66 -11.18
CA GLU A 66 -26.87 8.36 -11.40
C GLU A 66 -25.92 8.14 -10.20
N SER A 67 -26.42 8.22 -8.97
CA SER A 67 -25.63 7.98 -7.75
C SER A 67 -25.17 6.52 -7.65
N LEU A 68 -26.06 5.56 -7.96
CA LEU A 68 -25.73 4.15 -7.97
C LEU A 68 -24.70 3.83 -9.07
N ALA A 69 -24.90 4.34 -10.28
CA ALA A 69 -23.96 4.17 -11.38
C ALA A 69 -22.59 4.79 -11.05
N GLY A 70 -22.56 6.00 -10.50
CA GLY A 70 -21.34 6.65 -10.05
C GLY A 70 -20.61 5.84 -8.97
N THR A 71 -21.35 5.27 -8.01
CA THR A 71 -20.78 4.41 -6.97
C THR A 71 -20.20 3.12 -7.55
N ILE A 72 -20.92 2.45 -8.45
CA ILE A 72 -20.45 1.23 -9.12
C ILE A 72 -19.18 1.54 -9.93
N ILE A 73 -19.17 2.61 -10.72
CA ILE A 73 -18.00 3.04 -11.48
C ILE A 73 -16.83 3.34 -10.55
N PHE A 74 -17.06 4.06 -9.46
CA PHE A 74 -16.03 4.35 -8.47
C PHE A 74 -15.47 3.07 -7.85
N VAL A 75 -16.32 2.15 -7.40
CA VAL A 75 -15.88 0.87 -6.81
C VAL A 75 -15.10 0.06 -7.84
N LEU A 76 -15.55 -0.01 -9.10
CA LEU A 76 -14.85 -0.71 -10.17
C LEU A 76 -13.48 -0.08 -10.45
N LEU A 77 -13.38 1.24 -10.58
CA LEU A 77 -12.11 1.92 -10.79
C LEU A 77 -11.18 1.76 -9.57
N PHE A 78 -11.70 1.93 -8.36
CA PHE A 78 -10.95 1.78 -7.13
C PHE A 78 -10.39 0.36 -6.96
N THR A 79 -11.22 -0.66 -7.17
CA THR A 79 -10.80 -2.06 -7.02
C THR A 79 -9.88 -2.54 -8.15
N THR A 80 -10.02 -1.94 -9.34
CA THR A 80 -9.15 -2.24 -10.48
C THR A 80 -7.77 -1.60 -10.33
N PHE A 81 -7.71 -0.32 -9.94
CA PHE A 81 -6.48 0.48 -10.02
C PHE A 81 -5.82 0.78 -8.67
N VAL A 82 -6.58 0.87 -7.58
CA VAL A 82 -6.07 1.38 -6.29
C VAL A 82 -5.75 0.23 -5.34
N ALA A 83 -6.74 -0.58 -5.03
CA ALA A 83 -6.62 -1.58 -3.97
C ALA A 83 -7.36 -2.86 -4.32
N GLN A 84 -6.73 -4.00 -4.07
CA GLN A 84 -7.40 -5.30 -4.14
C GLN A 84 -7.56 -5.86 -2.74
N ALA A 85 -8.80 -6.16 -2.38
CA ALA A 85 -9.10 -6.95 -1.20
C ALA A 85 -8.65 -8.40 -1.46
N THR A 86 -7.83 -8.93 -0.58
CA THR A 86 -7.42 -10.33 -0.61
C THR A 86 -7.51 -10.94 0.77
N GLN A 87 -7.86 -12.23 0.82
CA GLN A 87 -7.89 -13.02 2.04
C GLN A 87 -6.65 -13.91 2.06
N VAL A 88 -6.01 -14.07 3.22
CA VAL A 88 -4.91 -15.03 3.38
C VAL A 88 -5.43 -16.39 3.85
N PRO A 89 -5.26 -17.43 3.02
CA PRO A 89 -5.76 -18.76 3.34
C PRO A 89 -4.76 -19.63 4.12
N THR A 90 -3.49 -19.21 4.25
CA THR A 90 -2.40 -20.08 4.73
C THR A 90 -1.71 -19.56 5.99
N GLU A 91 -1.07 -20.46 6.72
CA GLU A 91 -0.37 -20.16 7.97
C GLU A 91 1.10 -19.74 7.79
N SER A 92 1.58 -19.70 6.54
CA SER A 92 3.00 -19.50 6.21
C SER A 92 3.58 -18.17 6.68
N MET A 93 2.73 -17.18 6.94
CA MET A 93 3.13 -15.84 7.39
C MET A 93 2.83 -15.59 8.88
N LYS A 94 2.46 -16.62 9.66
CA LYS A 94 2.35 -16.47 11.13
C LYS A 94 3.73 -16.09 11.71
N PRO A 95 3.79 -15.21 12.73
CA PRO A 95 2.69 -14.55 13.43
C PRO A 95 2.23 -13.23 12.77
N THR A 96 2.94 -12.73 11.76
CA THR A 96 2.72 -11.43 11.13
C THR A 96 1.35 -11.33 10.47
N ILE A 97 1.00 -12.33 9.66
CA ILE A 97 -0.31 -12.47 9.01
C ILE A 97 -0.93 -13.79 9.43
N LEU A 98 -2.17 -13.71 9.89
CA LEU A 98 -2.93 -14.87 10.36
C LEU A 98 -3.94 -15.33 9.30
N VAL A 99 -4.29 -16.62 9.35
CA VAL A 99 -5.39 -17.16 8.52
C VAL A 99 -6.67 -16.40 8.80
N GLY A 100 -7.35 -15.97 7.75
CA GLY A 100 -8.57 -15.16 7.84
C GLY A 100 -8.33 -13.66 8.00
N ASP A 101 -7.08 -13.19 7.96
CA ASP A 101 -6.79 -11.78 7.71
C ASP A 101 -7.18 -11.39 6.29
N HIS A 102 -7.78 -10.20 6.21
CA HIS A 102 -8.09 -9.51 4.98
C HIS A 102 -7.35 -8.18 4.96
N PHE A 103 -6.64 -7.92 3.87
CA PHE A 103 -5.91 -6.67 3.67
C PHE A 103 -6.04 -6.18 2.24
N PHE A 104 -5.71 -4.91 2.08
CA PHE A 104 -5.56 -4.31 0.76
C PHE A 104 -4.12 -4.47 0.26
N LEU A 105 -4.01 -4.86 -1.01
CA LEU A 105 -2.76 -4.79 -1.75
C LEU A 105 -2.63 -3.40 -2.38
N ASP A 106 -1.51 -2.73 -2.15
CA ASP A 106 -1.09 -1.59 -2.97
C ASP A 106 -0.81 -2.08 -4.39
N LYS A 107 -1.70 -1.76 -5.33
CA LYS A 107 -1.55 -2.10 -6.74
C LYS A 107 -0.80 -1.04 -7.55
N ILE A 108 -0.85 0.21 -7.09
CA ILE A 108 -0.33 1.36 -7.86
C ILE A 108 1.18 1.25 -8.04
N ALA A 109 1.85 0.71 -7.02
CA ALA A 109 3.30 0.50 -7.03
C ALA A 109 3.78 -0.74 -7.82
N PHE A 110 2.87 -1.61 -8.30
CA PHE A 110 3.22 -2.94 -8.83
C PHE A 110 2.52 -3.25 -10.17
N PRO A 111 3.24 -3.16 -11.30
CA PRO A 111 2.66 -3.30 -12.63
C PRO A 111 2.28 -4.73 -13.01
N GLY A 112 2.52 -5.74 -12.17
CA GLY A 112 2.23 -7.16 -12.47
C GLY A 112 0.77 -7.44 -12.83
N ASN A 113 -0.16 -6.62 -12.35
CA ASN A 113 -1.58 -6.70 -12.68
C ASN A 113 -1.98 -6.01 -13.99
N PHE A 114 -1.10 -5.21 -14.57
CA PHE A 114 -1.38 -4.44 -15.77
C PHE A 114 -0.88 -5.17 -17.04
N PRO A 115 -1.51 -4.94 -18.20
CA PRO A 115 -1.04 -5.48 -19.48
C PRO A 115 0.42 -5.13 -19.75
N ALA A 116 1.18 -6.07 -20.34
CA ALA A 116 2.62 -5.91 -20.59
C ALA A 116 2.99 -4.60 -21.32
N ALA A 117 2.11 -4.13 -22.22
CA ALA A 117 2.31 -2.89 -22.98
C ALA A 117 2.35 -1.61 -22.11
N VAL A 118 1.65 -1.58 -20.97
CA VAL A 118 1.59 -0.39 -20.10
C VAL A 118 2.56 -0.46 -18.92
N ARG A 119 3.05 -1.66 -18.56
CA ARG A 119 3.97 -1.87 -17.42
C ARG A 119 5.22 -0.98 -17.41
N PRO A 120 5.87 -0.66 -18.55
CA PRO A 120 7.04 0.21 -18.56
C PRO A 120 6.76 1.66 -18.15
N TYR A 121 5.52 2.12 -18.31
CA TYR A 121 5.12 3.51 -18.02
C TYR A 121 4.59 3.71 -16.60
N LEU A 122 4.40 2.63 -15.85
CA LEU A 122 3.92 2.68 -14.48
C LEU A 122 5.09 2.84 -13.49
N PRO A 123 4.87 3.54 -12.37
CA PRO A 123 5.89 3.69 -11.34
C PRO A 123 6.28 2.32 -10.79
N ARG A 124 7.59 2.11 -10.65
CA ARG A 124 8.18 0.89 -10.10
C ARG A 124 8.74 1.21 -8.73
N ARG A 125 8.01 0.85 -7.68
CA ARG A 125 8.56 0.99 -6.32
C ARG A 125 9.72 0.02 -6.13
N SER A 126 10.72 0.44 -5.35
CA SER A 126 11.78 -0.46 -4.90
C SER A 126 11.20 -1.48 -3.92
N ILE A 127 11.51 -2.75 -4.14
CA ILE A 127 11.31 -3.82 -3.17
C ILE A 127 12.66 -4.03 -2.51
N ARG A 128 12.67 -4.09 -1.19
CA ARG A 128 13.85 -4.27 -0.35
C ARG A 128 13.68 -5.51 0.53
N ARG A 129 14.79 -5.99 1.06
CA ARG A 129 14.80 -7.01 2.11
C ARG A 129 13.89 -6.60 3.27
N GLY A 130 13.15 -7.57 3.79
CA GLY A 130 12.16 -7.38 4.84
C GLY A 130 10.76 -7.03 4.32
N ASP A 131 10.61 -6.52 3.09
CA ASP A 131 9.28 -6.24 2.56
C ASP A 131 8.41 -7.50 2.43
N ILE A 132 7.13 -7.39 2.76
CA ILE A 132 6.14 -8.44 2.45
C ILE A 132 5.54 -8.14 1.08
N ILE A 133 5.57 -9.13 0.20
CA ILE A 133 5.03 -9.01 -1.16
C ILE A 133 3.98 -10.07 -1.43
N ALA A 134 2.99 -9.71 -2.22
CA ALA A 134 2.04 -10.61 -2.84
C ALA A 134 2.41 -10.84 -4.31
N PHE A 135 2.38 -12.09 -4.76
CA PHE A 135 2.71 -12.49 -6.12
C PHE A 135 1.86 -13.66 -6.59
N LYS A 136 1.80 -13.90 -7.90
CA LYS A 136 1.09 -15.05 -8.48
C LYS A 136 1.83 -16.33 -8.14
N SER A 137 1.14 -17.33 -7.57
CA SER A 137 1.77 -18.61 -7.21
C SER A 137 2.33 -19.31 -8.46
N PRO A 138 3.50 -19.98 -8.34
CA PRO A 138 4.03 -20.84 -9.40
C PRO A 138 3.14 -22.06 -9.68
N VAL A 139 2.33 -22.49 -8.71
CA VAL A 139 1.47 -23.69 -8.82
C VAL A 139 0.13 -23.35 -9.47
N ASP A 140 -0.54 -22.31 -8.98
CA ASP A 140 -1.80 -21.80 -9.54
C ASP A 140 -1.82 -20.27 -9.52
N ALA A 141 -1.73 -19.65 -10.70
CA ALA A 141 -1.73 -18.20 -10.84
C ALA A 141 -3.01 -17.50 -10.33
N LYS A 142 -4.09 -18.24 -10.07
CA LYS A 142 -5.33 -17.73 -9.46
C LYS A 142 -5.20 -17.49 -7.96
N ILE A 143 -4.26 -18.17 -7.30
CA ILE A 143 -4.07 -18.08 -5.85
C ILE A 143 -2.86 -17.17 -5.57
N PRO A 144 -3.07 -15.98 -4.99
CA PRO A 144 -1.96 -15.10 -4.64
C PRO A 144 -1.20 -15.68 -3.45
N PHE A 145 0.13 -15.70 -3.54
CA PHE A 145 1.01 -16.04 -2.43
C PHE A 145 1.53 -14.76 -1.80
N VAL A 146 1.69 -14.80 -0.47
CA VAL A 146 2.23 -13.70 0.32
C VAL A 146 3.44 -14.24 1.07
N LYS A 147 4.58 -13.58 0.89
CA LYS A 147 5.87 -13.97 1.50
C LYS A 147 6.71 -12.73 1.78
N ARG A 148 7.68 -12.87 2.68
CA ARG A 148 8.67 -11.84 2.99
C ARG A 148 9.89 -11.96 2.08
N VAL A 149 10.39 -10.83 1.59
CA VAL A 149 11.61 -10.75 0.78
C VAL A 149 12.82 -10.90 1.68
N ILE A 150 13.64 -11.90 1.36
CA ILE A 150 14.86 -12.24 2.09
C ILE A 150 16.10 -11.85 1.29
N GLY A 151 16.10 -12.16 -0.02
CA GLY A 151 17.21 -11.85 -0.91
C GLY A 151 16.77 -10.94 -2.06
N GLU A 152 17.54 -9.89 -2.29
CA GLU A 152 17.43 -8.96 -3.42
C GLU A 152 18.34 -9.40 -4.57
N PRO A 153 18.16 -8.89 -5.81
CA PRO A 153 19.05 -9.22 -6.92
C PRO A 153 20.53 -9.05 -6.58
N GLY A 154 21.31 -10.12 -6.78
CA GLY A 154 22.74 -10.18 -6.47
C GLY A 154 23.08 -10.69 -5.06
N ASP A 155 22.12 -10.78 -4.15
CA ASP A 155 22.37 -11.38 -2.83
C ASP A 155 22.69 -12.87 -2.95
N THR A 156 23.57 -13.38 -2.09
CA THR A 156 23.77 -14.81 -1.86
C THR A 156 22.98 -15.23 -0.64
N VAL A 157 22.03 -16.14 -0.79
CA VAL A 157 21.19 -16.64 0.30
C VAL A 157 21.58 -18.08 0.64
N GLU A 158 21.73 -18.34 1.93
CA GLU A 158 22.07 -19.65 2.45
C GLU A 158 21.36 -19.90 3.79
N LEU A 159 20.84 -21.11 3.98
CA LEU A 159 20.24 -21.56 5.22
C LEU A 159 21.11 -22.71 5.77
N ARG A 160 21.60 -22.58 7.00
CA ARG A 160 22.38 -23.62 7.68
C ARG A 160 21.71 -23.92 9.01
N GLU A 161 21.23 -25.15 9.18
CA GLU A 161 20.60 -25.60 10.42
C GLU A 161 19.57 -24.58 10.96
N LYS A 162 18.63 -24.17 10.09
CA LYS A 162 17.58 -23.16 10.34
C LYS A 162 18.05 -21.70 10.51
N THR A 163 19.35 -21.45 10.50
CA THR A 163 19.91 -20.08 10.55
C THR A 163 20.11 -19.54 9.15
N LEU A 164 19.51 -18.39 8.86
CA LEU A 164 19.57 -17.76 7.55
C LEU A 164 20.74 -16.77 7.47
N TYR A 165 21.52 -16.92 6.41
CA TYR A 165 22.66 -16.10 6.07
C TYR A 165 22.39 -15.41 4.74
N VAL A 166 22.69 -14.11 4.67
CA VAL A 166 22.65 -13.34 3.44
C VAL A 166 24.01 -12.68 3.24
N ASN A 167 24.63 -12.95 2.09
CA ASN A 167 26.01 -12.56 1.77
C ASN A 167 27.04 -13.04 2.82
N GLY A 168 26.79 -14.23 3.38
CA GLY A 168 27.66 -14.86 4.39
C GLY A 168 27.40 -14.44 5.84
N GLU A 169 26.60 -13.39 6.06
CA GLU A 169 26.29 -12.87 7.40
C GLU A 169 24.92 -13.35 7.88
N PRO A 170 24.79 -13.79 9.14
CA PRO A 170 23.49 -14.15 9.71
C PRO A 170 22.61 -12.91 9.81
N ILE A 171 21.34 -13.03 9.45
CA ILE A 171 20.39 -11.91 9.56
C ILE A 171 19.55 -11.99 10.83
N ASP A 172 19.23 -10.83 11.41
CA ASP A 172 18.28 -10.71 12.51
C ASP A 172 16.84 -10.73 11.98
N GLU A 173 16.00 -11.56 12.59
CA GLU A 173 14.66 -11.88 12.09
C GLU A 173 13.67 -11.98 13.24
N PRO A 174 13.30 -10.86 13.88
CA PRO A 174 12.41 -10.86 15.04
C PRO A 174 11.00 -11.38 14.72
N TYR A 175 10.61 -11.39 13.44
CA TYR A 175 9.33 -11.88 12.94
C TYR A 175 9.28 -13.40 12.75
N LYS A 176 10.43 -14.11 12.71
CA LYS A 176 10.44 -15.52 12.32
C LYS A 176 9.99 -16.42 13.47
N ILE A 177 9.32 -17.51 13.12
CA ILE A 177 9.02 -18.59 14.04
C ILE A 177 9.43 -19.93 13.46
N HIS A 178 9.87 -20.82 14.35
CA HIS A 178 9.99 -22.25 14.11
C HIS A 178 9.03 -22.98 15.05
N VAL A 179 8.10 -23.73 14.48
CA VAL A 179 7.15 -24.57 15.23
C VAL A 179 7.71 -25.97 15.47
N ASP A 180 8.70 -26.37 14.67
CA ASP A 180 9.46 -27.60 14.84
C ASP A 180 10.86 -27.27 15.39
N SER A 181 11.23 -27.87 16.52
CA SER A 181 12.56 -27.70 17.11
C SER A 181 13.62 -28.63 16.49
N GLY A 182 13.20 -29.67 15.77
CA GLY A 182 14.09 -30.61 15.11
C GLY A 182 14.79 -29.98 13.91
N ILE A 183 16.04 -30.39 13.68
CA ILE A 183 16.85 -29.99 12.52
C ILE A 183 17.03 -31.21 11.63
N TYR A 184 16.58 -31.11 10.38
CA TYR A 184 16.77 -32.14 9.36
C TYR A 184 18.08 -31.91 8.60
N ARG A 185 19.04 -32.81 8.79
CA ARG A 185 20.36 -32.69 8.15
C ARG A 185 20.31 -33.03 6.66
N THR A 186 21.38 -32.70 5.96
CA THR A 186 21.60 -33.15 4.58
C THR A 186 22.31 -34.50 4.61
N ASP A 187 21.52 -35.57 4.73
CA ASP A 187 21.99 -36.95 4.64
C ASP A 187 21.11 -37.77 3.67
N SER A 188 21.56 -38.97 3.31
CA SER A 188 20.88 -39.82 2.32
C SER A 188 19.54 -40.38 2.80
N TRP A 189 19.23 -40.29 4.09
CA TRP A 189 18.02 -40.87 4.69
C TRP A 189 16.91 -39.84 4.89
N THR A 190 17.28 -38.56 4.99
CA THR A 190 16.37 -37.45 5.18
C THR A 190 15.72 -37.07 3.84
N PRO A 191 14.37 -37.04 3.75
CA PRO A 191 13.68 -36.56 2.56
C PRO A 191 14.18 -35.17 2.15
N HIS A 192 14.45 -35.00 0.85
CA HIS A 192 15.02 -33.75 0.33
C HIS A 192 14.21 -32.52 0.74
N GLU A 193 12.87 -32.61 0.71
CA GLU A 193 11.95 -31.54 1.11
C GLU A 193 12.11 -31.09 2.57
N LEU A 194 12.46 -32.02 3.47
CA LEU A 194 12.74 -31.70 4.88
C LEU A 194 14.15 -31.15 5.05
N SER A 195 15.11 -31.64 4.26
CA SER A 195 16.47 -31.12 4.27
C SER A 195 16.52 -29.66 3.79
N VAL A 196 15.88 -29.34 2.64
CA VAL A 196 15.84 -27.97 2.09
C VAL A 196 15.09 -26.98 2.97
N ARG A 197 14.16 -27.47 3.81
CA ARG A 197 13.47 -26.67 4.81
C ARG A 197 14.46 -26.02 5.78
N ASP A 198 15.49 -26.76 6.19
CA ASP A 198 16.42 -26.39 7.26
C ASP A 198 17.83 -26.06 6.76
N ASN A 199 18.19 -26.52 5.57
CA ASN A 199 19.50 -26.39 4.94
C ASN A 199 19.35 -26.12 3.44
N TYR A 200 19.70 -24.92 2.98
CA TYR A 200 19.45 -24.49 1.60
C TYR A 200 20.60 -23.62 1.07
N GLY A 201 20.90 -23.76 -0.22
CA GLY A 201 21.92 -22.96 -0.89
C GLY A 201 23.36 -23.38 -0.54
N PRO A 202 24.34 -22.49 -0.74
CA PRO A 202 24.18 -21.08 -1.15
C PRO A 202 23.64 -20.91 -2.58
N VAL A 203 22.78 -19.91 -2.80
CA VAL A 203 22.30 -19.51 -4.13
C VAL A 203 22.39 -18.00 -4.32
N VAL A 204 22.73 -17.56 -5.54
CA VAL A 204 22.71 -16.14 -5.90
C VAL A 204 21.36 -15.77 -6.50
N VAL A 205 20.74 -14.71 -5.99
CA VAL A 205 19.48 -14.21 -6.50
C VAL A 205 19.71 -13.56 -7.87
N PRO A 206 19.02 -14.00 -8.94
CA PRO A 206 19.23 -13.48 -10.27
C PRO A 206 18.72 -12.03 -10.41
N PRO A 207 19.15 -11.31 -11.46
CA PRO A 207 18.60 -10.00 -11.80
C PRO A 207 17.07 -10.00 -11.87
N ASP A 208 16.45 -8.89 -11.48
CA ASP A 208 15.00 -8.69 -11.49
C ASP A 208 14.18 -9.76 -10.73
N SER A 209 14.80 -10.48 -9.81
CA SER A 209 14.14 -11.53 -9.03
C SER A 209 14.42 -11.39 -7.54
N PHE A 210 13.59 -12.05 -6.73
CA PHE A 210 13.67 -12.00 -5.28
C PHE A 210 13.62 -13.41 -4.70
N PHE A 211 14.39 -13.66 -3.65
CA PHE A 211 14.25 -14.84 -2.81
C PHE A 211 13.31 -14.51 -1.66
N VAL A 212 12.23 -15.28 -1.50
CA VAL A 212 11.19 -15.01 -0.51
C VAL A 212 10.97 -16.19 0.41
N MET A 213 10.64 -15.91 1.67
CA MET A 213 10.34 -16.93 2.69
C MET A 213 9.09 -16.56 3.49
N GLY A 214 8.43 -17.56 4.04
CA GLY A 214 7.41 -17.34 5.06
C GLY A 214 8.02 -17.05 6.42
N ASP A 215 7.30 -16.27 7.23
CA ASP A 215 7.68 -15.99 8.62
C ASP A 215 7.53 -17.26 9.49
N ASN A 216 6.57 -18.13 9.15
CA ASN A 216 6.47 -19.48 9.70
C ASN A 216 7.34 -20.44 8.89
N ARG A 217 8.59 -20.60 9.31
CA ARG A 217 9.64 -21.25 8.54
C ARG A 217 9.39 -22.71 8.24
N ASP A 218 8.80 -23.43 9.18
CA ASP A 218 8.59 -24.86 9.04
C ASP A 218 7.29 -25.18 8.25
N ASN A 219 6.35 -24.23 8.18
CA ASN A 219 5.06 -24.37 7.49
C ASN A 219 4.90 -23.38 6.32
N SER A 220 5.94 -23.25 5.49
CA SER A 220 5.94 -22.32 4.35
C SER A 220 6.51 -22.95 3.09
N GLN A 221 5.65 -23.10 2.07
CA GLN A 221 6.04 -23.42 0.69
C GLN A 221 6.52 -22.14 -0.01
N ASP A 222 7.81 -21.87 0.03
CA ASP A 222 8.45 -20.64 -0.45
C ASP A 222 9.68 -20.90 -1.35
N SER A 223 10.55 -19.90 -1.55
CA SER A 223 11.64 -19.98 -2.53
C SER A 223 12.61 -21.14 -2.32
N ARG A 224 12.64 -21.74 -1.12
CA ARG A 224 13.38 -23.00 -0.86
C ARG A 224 12.92 -24.16 -1.75
N TYR A 225 11.65 -24.17 -2.13
CA TYR A 225 11.02 -25.28 -2.85
C TYR A 225 10.84 -25.03 -4.34
N TRP A 226 10.58 -23.78 -4.74
CA TRP A 226 10.24 -23.43 -6.13
C TRP A 226 11.11 -22.32 -6.75
N GLY A 227 12.11 -21.80 -6.01
CA GLY A 227 13.06 -20.82 -6.54
C GLY A 227 12.59 -19.37 -6.43
N PHE A 228 13.02 -18.52 -7.37
CA PHE A 228 12.92 -17.06 -7.23
C PHE A 228 11.60 -16.49 -7.77
N VAL A 229 11.18 -15.36 -7.19
CA VAL A 229 10.04 -14.57 -7.69
C VAL A 229 10.55 -13.49 -8.62
N HIS A 230 10.22 -13.57 -9.91
CA HIS A 230 10.50 -12.48 -10.83
C HIS A 230 9.64 -11.25 -10.49
N ARG A 231 10.21 -10.06 -10.65
CA ARG A 231 9.57 -8.77 -10.36
C ARG A 231 8.18 -8.60 -11.00
N ASP A 232 7.99 -9.14 -12.20
CA ASP A 232 6.72 -9.06 -12.93
C ASP A 232 5.61 -9.99 -12.39
N ALA A 233 5.97 -10.99 -11.57
CA ALA A 233 5.00 -11.85 -10.90
C ALA A 233 4.37 -11.17 -9.68
N ILE A 234 4.98 -10.08 -9.20
CA ILE A 234 4.56 -9.35 -8.00
C ILE A 234 3.34 -8.50 -8.32
N ILE A 235 2.27 -8.74 -7.56
CA ILE A 235 0.96 -8.13 -7.76
C ILE A 235 0.67 -7.01 -6.75
N GLY A 236 1.45 -6.89 -5.67
CA GLY A 236 1.29 -5.81 -4.71
C GLY A 236 2.06 -6.03 -3.42
N LYS A 237 2.03 -5.02 -2.55
CA LYS A 237 2.42 -5.13 -1.13
C LYS A 237 1.18 -5.07 -0.24
N PRO A 238 1.04 -5.96 0.75
CA PRO A 238 0.01 -5.79 1.78
C PRO A 238 0.22 -4.48 2.54
N LEU A 239 -0.87 -3.76 2.82
CA LEU A 239 -0.83 -2.48 3.53
C LEU A 239 -1.16 -2.65 5.01
N PHE A 240 -2.44 -2.88 5.31
CA PHE A 240 -2.95 -3.06 6.65
C PHE A 240 -4.11 -4.06 6.64
N VAL A 241 -4.32 -4.72 7.77
CA VAL A 241 -5.45 -5.63 7.98
C VAL A 241 -6.71 -4.81 8.21
N TYR A 242 -7.66 -4.83 7.28
CA TYR A 242 -8.93 -4.10 7.43
C TYR A 242 -10.00 -4.95 8.15
N TRP A 243 -9.87 -6.27 8.09
CA TRP A 243 -10.74 -7.20 8.80
C TRP A 243 -9.99 -8.50 9.06
N SER A 244 -10.27 -9.13 10.18
CA SER A 244 -9.64 -10.37 10.59
C SER A 244 -10.66 -11.25 11.26
N TYR A 245 -10.87 -12.44 10.72
CA TYR A 245 -11.86 -13.40 11.21
C TYR A 245 -11.17 -14.73 11.50
N GLU A 246 -11.52 -15.37 12.61
CA GLU A 246 -11.02 -16.70 12.93
C GLU A 246 -11.65 -17.75 12.00
N ALA A 247 -10.87 -18.18 11.02
CA ALA A 247 -11.24 -19.17 10.03
C ALA A 247 -10.24 -20.33 10.02
N ASP A 248 -10.73 -21.51 9.66
CA ASP A 248 -9.87 -22.66 9.39
C ASP A 248 -9.03 -22.41 8.11
N PRO A 249 -7.84 -23.02 8.00
CA PRO A 249 -7.05 -22.97 6.77
C PRO A 249 -7.87 -23.41 5.56
N TYR A 250 -7.71 -22.72 4.44
CA TYR A 250 -8.46 -23.04 3.21
C TYR A 250 -8.09 -24.43 2.70
N ILE A 251 -9.10 -25.28 2.53
CA ILE A 251 -8.99 -26.56 1.84
C ILE A 251 -9.82 -26.43 0.55
N PRO A 252 -9.23 -26.62 -0.65
CA PRO A 252 -9.97 -26.56 -1.90
C PRO A 252 -10.97 -27.73 -1.96
N THR A 253 -12.24 -27.46 -1.63
CA THR A 253 -13.34 -28.42 -1.76
C THR A 253 -14.45 -27.82 -2.61
N GLU A 254 -15.12 -28.65 -3.40
CA GLU A 254 -16.34 -28.24 -4.08
C GLU A 254 -17.44 -28.04 -3.03
N GLN A 255 -17.87 -26.79 -2.84
CA GLN A 255 -18.93 -26.46 -1.89
C GLN A 255 -20.30 -26.52 -2.58
N THR A 256 -21.24 -27.18 -1.92
CA THR A 256 -22.65 -27.13 -2.30
C THR A 256 -23.23 -25.76 -1.96
N PHE A 257 -24.26 -25.30 -2.69
CA PHE A 257 -24.95 -24.04 -2.36
C PHE A 257 -25.41 -23.95 -0.89
N LYS A 258 -25.84 -25.07 -0.31
CA LYS A 258 -26.21 -25.16 1.10
C LYS A 258 -25.03 -24.84 2.04
N GLU A 259 -23.87 -25.45 1.80
CA GLU A 259 -22.66 -25.22 2.60
C GLU A 259 -22.16 -23.78 2.45
N TRP A 260 -22.29 -23.20 1.25
CA TRP A 260 -22.04 -21.78 1.02
C TRP A 260 -22.95 -20.89 1.89
N VAL A 261 -24.27 -21.12 1.87
CA VAL A 261 -25.21 -20.36 2.72
C VAL A 261 -24.92 -20.55 4.21
N GLU A 262 -24.69 -21.80 4.65
CA GLU A 262 -24.37 -22.11 6.05
C GLU A 262 -23.07 -21.44 6.50
N GLY A 263 -22.07 -21.35 5.62
CA GLY A 263 -20.84 -20.60 5.85
C GLY A 263 -21.08 -19.11 6.11
N TYR A 264 -21.87 -18.44 5.27
CA TYR A 264 -22.21 -17.03 5.47
C TYR A 264 -23.06 -16.80 6.71
N LEU A 265 -24.01 -17.69 7.00
CA LEU A 265 -24.84 -17.60 8.20
C LEU A 265 -23.99 -17.77 9.47
N SER A 266 -23.03 -18.71 9.45
CA SER A 266 -22.06 -18.89 10.53
C SER A 266 -21.22 -17.63 10.76
N ILE A 267 -20.72 -17.00 9.68
CA ILE A 267 -20.01 -15.73 9.77
C ILE A 267 -20.89 -14.65 10.40
N ALA A 268 -22.16 -14.54 10.01
CA ALA A 268 -23.07 -13.54 10.54
C ALA A 268 -23.39 -13.76 12.03
N ILE A 269 -23.62 -15.01 12.44
CA ILE A 269 -23.90 -15.38 13.84
C ILE A 269 -22.67 -15.12 14.71
N HIS A 270 -21.49 -15.54 14.25
CA HIS A 270 -20.24 -15.43 14.99
C HIS A 270 -19.44 -14.17 14.65
N PHE A 271 -20.07 -13.19 14.01
CA PHE A 271 -19.38 -11.99 13.52
C PHE A 271 -18.64 -11.28 14.64
N PHE A 272 -19.28 -11.12 15.80
CA PHE A 272 -18.69 -10.40 16.92
C PHE A 272 -17.66 -11.22 17.71
N ASP A 273 -17.90 -12.52 17.87
CA ASP A 273 -17.08 -13.40 18.71
C ASP A 273 -15.80 -13.87 18.01
N ARG A 274 -15.86 -14.11 16.69
CA ARG A 274 -14.72 -14.60 15.90
C ARG A 274 -13.98 -13.52 15.14
N THR A 275 -14.49 -12.28 15.11
CA THR A 275 -13.71 -11.16 14.57
C THR A 275 -12.60 -10.80 15.54
N ARG A 276 -11.36 -10.83 15.06
CA ARG A 276 -10.16 -10.40 15.80
C ARG A 276 -10.03 -8.88 15.72
N TRP A 277 -10.82 -8.17 16.51
CA TRP A 277 -10.90 -6.71 16.53
C TRP A 277 -9.55 -6.02 16.70
N PHE A 278 -8.67 -6.58 17.54
CA PHE A 278 -7.33 -6.04 17.80
C PHE A 278 -6.39 -6.04 16.58
N ARG A 279 -6.71 -6.81 15.53
CA ARG A 279 -5.94 -6.83 14.28
C ARG A 279 -6.37 -5.76 13.29
N ILE A 280 -7.53 -5.15 13.46
CA ILE A 280 -8.02 -4.14 12.51
C ILE A 280 -7.11 -2.91 12.61
N GLY A 281 -6.59 -2.48 11.45
CA GLY A 281 -5.63 -1.38 11.34
C GLY A 281 -4.17 -1.78 11.60
N THR A 282 -3.88 -3.05 11.90
CA THR A 282 -2.49 -3.52 12.03
C THR A 282 -1.77 -3.42 10.69
N MET A 283 -0.64 -2.72 10.68
CA MET A 283 0.25 -2.62 9.52
C MET A 283 0.92 -3.96 9.26
N VAL A 284 1.07 -4.30 7.97
CA VAL A 284 1.74 -5.54 7.56
C VAL A 284 3.20 -5.21 7.24
N GLU A 285 4.07 -5.33 8.25
CA GLU A 285 5.50 -5.00 8.18
C GLU A 285 6.43 -6.16 8.58
#